data_AF-A0A363NU47-F1
#
_entry.id   AF-A0A363NU47-F1
#
_cell.length_a   1.000
_cell.length_b   1.000
_cell.length_c   1.000
_cell.angle_alpha   90.00
_cell.angle_beta   90.00
_cell.angle_gamma   90.00
#
_symmetry.space_group_name_H-M   'P 1'
#
loop_
_entity.id
_entity.type
_entity.pdbx_description
1 polymer ?
#
loop_
_entity_poly.entity_id
_entity_poly.type
_entity_poly.pdbx_seq_one_letter_code
_entity_poly.pdbx_strand_id
1 'polypeptide(L)'
;MERNYNKGNTISSGHSTHKGKAARKYIVSEIILNDELVGVGIYYDGTDELRAAVVVNDQGQGVEIRNLHDEHYPEAQSDDDLAELWPLYEKLVAK
;
A
#
# COMPACT_ATOMS: atom_id res chain seq x y z
N MET A 1 -8.88 7.02 20.20
CA MET A 1 -8.16 7.94 19.30
C MET A 1 -8.29 7.40 17.90
N GLU A 2 -8.75 8.21 16.96
CA GLU A 2 -8.87 7.84 15.56
C GLU A 2 -7.48 7.87 14.91
N ARG A 3 -7.08 6.82 14.20
CA ARG A 3 -5.81 6.79 13.47
C ARG A 3 -6.06 7.38 12.08
N ASN A 4 -5.57 8.59 11.85
CA ASN A 4 -5.68 9.24 10.56
C ASN A 4 -4.46 8.88 9.71
N TYR A 5 -4.61 7.86 8.86
CA TYR A 5 -3.61 7.52 7.86
C TYR A 5 -3.76 8.46 6.66
N ASN A 6 -2.68 9.13 6.31
CA ASN A 6 -2.61 10.01 5.15
C ASN A 6 -1.68 9.41 4.10
N LYS A 7 -2.05 9.58 2.83
CA LYS A 7 -1.19 9.27 1.69
C LYS A 7 -0.10 10.33 1.57
N GLY A 8 1.15 9.89 1.69
CA GLY A 8 2.34 10.72 1.55
C GLY A 8 2.83 10.78 0.10
N ASN A 9 4.15 10.99 -0.08
CA ASN A 9 4.71 11.14 -1.42
C ASN A 9 4.58 9.87 -2.24
N THR A 10 4.32 10.04 -3.53
CA THR A 10 4.34 8.93 -4.48
C THR A 10 5.78 8.52 -4.77
N ILE A 11 6.06 7.23 -4.57
CA ILE A 11 7.38 6.61 -4.76
C ILE A 11 7.50 6.09 -6.19
N SER A 12 6.48 5.38 -6.65
CA SER A 12 6.44 4.79 -7.98
C SER A 12 5.00 4.64 -8.49
N SER A 13 4.87 4.34 -9.77
CA SER A 13 3.61 3.99 -10.41
C SER A 13 3.79 2.71 -11.22
N GLY A 14 2.81 1.83 -11.19
CA GLY A 14 2.80 0.57 -11.90
C GLY A 14 1.50 0.33 -12.65
N HIS A 15 1.46 -0.78 -13.38
CA HIS A 15 0.26 -1.27 -14.04
C HIS A 15 0.09 -2.73 -13.62
N SER A 16 -1.06 -3.08 -13.03
CA SER A 16 -1.34 -4.49 -12.78
C SER A 16 -1.91 -5.09 -14.07
N THR A 17 -1.16 -5.99 -14.70
CA THR A 17 -1.66 -6.81 -15.80
C THR A 17 -1.96 -8.20 -15.26
N HIS A 18 -3.20 -8.46 -14.87
CA HIS A 18 -3.65 -9.83 -14.68
C HIS A 18 -4.54 -10.28 -15.83
N LYS A 19 -4.37 -11.56 -16.22
CA LYS A 19 -4.89 -12.20 -17.44
C LYS A 19 -6.26 -11.67 -17.89
N GLY A 20 -6.27 -10.93 -18.99
CA GLY A 20 -7.48 -10.67 -19.78
C GLY A 20 -8.36 -9.49 -19.37
N LYS A 21 -7.98 -8.67 -18.38
CA LYS A 21 -8.69 -7.42 -18.05
C LYS A 21 -7.78 -6.20 -18.14
N ALA A 22 -8.39 -5.04 -18.42
CA ALA A 22 -7.70 -3.77 -18.63
C ALA A 22 -6.72 -3.47 -17.50
N ALA A 23 -5.47 -3.19 -17.86
CA ALA A 23 -4.43 -2.88 -16.90
C ALA A 23 -4.84 -1.66 -16.07
N ARG A 24 -5.08 -1.85 -14.77
CA ARG A 24 -5.37 -0.73 -13.88
C ARG A 24 -4.05 -0.18 -13.38
N LYS A 25 -3.90 1.13 -13.54
CA LYS A 25 -2.77 1.87 -13.00
C LYS A 25 -2.89 1.89 -11.48
N TYR A 26 -1.76 1.70 -10.83
CA TYR A 26 -1.63 1.86 -9.39
C TYR A 26 -0.43 2.75 -9.10
N ILE A 27 -0.45 3.34 -7.91
CA ILE A 27 0.66 4.13 -7.40
C ILE A 27 1.08 3.59 -6.05
N VAL A 28 2.40 3.53 -5.84
CA VAL A 28 2.99 3.21 -4.54
C VAL A 28 3.32 4.53 -3.86
N SER A 29 2.81 4.72 -2.66
CA SER A 29 2.95 5.96 -1.90
C SER A 29 3.36 5.66 -0.46
N GLU A 30 4.03 6.62 0.15
CA GLU A 30 4.27 6.63 1.60
C GLU A 30 2.94 6.66 2.37
N ILE A 31 2.94 6.08 3.57
CA ILE A 31 1.84 6.17 4.52
C ILE A 31 2.33 6.97 5.72
N ILE A 32 1.65 8.07 6.00
CA ILE A 32 1.96 8.99 7.08
C ILE A 32 0.90 8.87 8.17
N LEU A 33 1.32 8.73 9.41
CA LEU A 33 0.47 8.77 10.60
C LEU A 33 1.03 9.84 11.54
N ASN A 34 0.24 10.85 11.86
CA ASN A 34 0.66 11.97 12.73
C ASN A 34 1.99 12.63 12.29
N ASP A 35 2.12 12.92 10.99
CA ASP A 35 3.32 13.49 10.36
C ASP A 35 4.58 12.59 10.38
N GLU A 36 4.45 11.34 10.83
CA GLU A 36 5.53 10.35 10.81
C GLU A 36 5.33 9.34 9.67
N LEU A 37 6.43 9.01 8.97
CA LEU A 37 6.45 7.95 7.97
C LEU A 37 6.33 6.60 8.68
N VAL A 38 5.18 5.96 8.51
CA VAL A 38 4.89 4.67 9.14
C VAL A 38 4.91 3.51 8.15
N GLY A 39 4.96 3.76 6.84
CA GLY A 39 5.02 2.67 5.87
C GLY A 39 4.81 3.08 4.43
N VAL A 40 4.40 2.11 3.63
CA VAL A 40 4.12 2.26 2.19
C VAL A 40 2.85 1.51 1.81
N GLY A 41 2.13 2.04 0.83
CA GLY A 41 0.89 1.46 0.34
C GLY A 41 0.72 1.60 -1.16
N ILE A 42 0.00 0.65 -1.75
CA ILE A 42 -0.49 0.69 -3.11
C ILE A 42 -1.90 1.28 -3.10
N TYR A 43 -2.09 2.30 -3.91
CA TYR A 43 -3.37 2.96 -4.15
C TYR A 43 -3.77 2.78 -5.61
N TYR A 44 -5.07 2.75 -5.88
CA TYR A 44 -5.52 2.85 -7.27
C TYR A 44 -5.23 4.25 -7.82
N ASP A 45 -4.74 4.32 -9.05
CA ASP A 45 -4.41 5.59 -9.68
C ASP A 45 -5.67 6.46 -9.83
N GLY A 46 -5.55 7.74 -9.46
CA GLY A 46 -6.67 8.68 -9.43
C GLY A 46 -7.62 8.53 -8.24
N THR A 47 -7.34 7.66 -7.27
CA THR A 47 -8.14 7.53 -6.03
C THR A 47 -7.26 7.50 -4.77
N ASP A 48 -7.91 7.64 -3.61
CA ASP A 48 -7.31 7.40 -2.29
C ASP A 48 -7.68 6.01 -1.73
N GLU A 49 -8.21 5.15 -2.59
CA GLU A 49 -8.59 3.80 -2.22
C GLU A 49 -7.33 2.92 -2.11
N LEU A 50 -7.13 2.39 -0.90
CA LEU A 50 -5.99 1.56 -0.57
C LEU A 50 -6.23 0.10 -1.01
N ARG A 51 -5.27 -0.46 -1.74
CA ARG A 51 -5.26 -1.85 -2.19
C ARG A 51 -4.53 -2.75 -1.18
N ALA A 52 -3.28 -2.39 -0.88
CA ALA A 52 -2.42 -3.09 0.05
C ALA A 52 -1.45 -2.10 0.70
N ALA A 53 -0.99 -2.40 1.92
CA ALA A 53 -0.03 -1.59 2.63
C ALA A 53 0.85 -2.44 3.55
N VAL A 54 2.04 -1.93 3.82
CA VAL A 54 2.95 -2.42 4.85
C VAL A 54 3.26 -1.23 5.75
N VAL A 55 2.91 -1.34 7.03
CA VAL A 55 3.11 -0.27 8.01
C VAL A 55 3.76 -0.80 9.28
N VAL A 56 4.43 0.06 10.02
CA VAL A 56 4.92 -0.23 11.36
C VAL A 56 3.76 -0.15 12.37
N ASN A 57 3.61 -1.15 13.22
CA ASN A 57 2.66 -1.15 14.33
C ASN A 57 3.25 -0.47 15.57
N ASP A 58 2.45 -0.36 16.65
CA ASP A 58 2.89 0.28 17.90
C ASP A 58 4.03 -0.47 18.61
N GLN A 59 4.34 -1.70 18.19
CA GLN A 59 5.43 -2.53 18.71
C GLN A 59 6.71 -2.39 17.86
N GLY A 60 6.72 -1.51 16.85
CA GLY A 60 7.84 -1.35 15.94
C GLY A 60 7.96 -2.47 14.90
N GLN A 61 6.92 -3.30 14.73
CA GLN A 61 6.93 -4.42 13.79
C GLN A 61 6.21 -4.04 12.50
N GLY A 62 6.79 -4.42 11.36
CA GLY A 62 6.11 -4.31 10.06
C GLY A 62 4.92 -5.26 9.99
N VAL A 63 3.74 -4.73 9.71
CA VAL A 63 2.50 -5.47 9.54
C VAL A 63 1.89 -5.16 8.18
N GLU A 64 1.31 -6.18 7.57
CA GLU A 64 0.51 -6.02 6.35
C GLU A 64 -0.89 -5.51 6.70
N ILE A 65 -1.38 -4.55 5.92
CA ILE A 65 -2.77 -4.12 5.90
C ILE A 65 -3.27 -4.40 4.49
N ARG A 66 -4.25 -5.28 4.38
CA ARG A 66 -4.93 -5.57 3.11
C ARG A 66 -6.36 -5.05 3.20
N ASN A 67 -6.82 -4.38 2.15
CA ASN A 67 -8.24 -4.07 2.06
C ASN A 67 -8.97 -5.36 1.65
N LEU A 68 -9.42 -6.12 2.65
CA LEU A 68 -10.10 -7.42 2.47
C LEU A 68 -11.52 -7.28 1.92
N HIS A 69 -12.01 -6.05 1.75
CA HIS A 69 -13.42 -5.73 1.64
C HIS A 69 -13.78 -5.09 0.31
N ASP A 70 -13.24 -5.61 -0.79
CA ASP A 70 -13.82 -5.32 -2.10
C ASP A 70 -14.37 -6.57 -2.75
N GLU A 71 -15.69 -6.78 -2.57
CA GLU A 71 -16.46 -7.77 -3.32
C GLU A 71 -16.40 -7.52 -4.84
N HIS A 72 -16.02 -6.31 -5.28
CA HIS A 72 -15.83 -5.99 -6.70
C HIS A 72 -14.44 -6.36 -7.21
N TYR A 73 -13.45 -6.58 -6.33
CA TYR A 73 -12.04 -6.82 -6.69
C TYR A 73 -11.38 -7.90 -5.82
N PRO A 74 -11.72 -9.19 -6.01
CA PRO A 74 -11.02 -10.32 -5.38
C PRO A 74 -9.51 -10.38 -5.74
N GLU A 75 -9.08 -9.58 -6.73
CA GLU A 75 -7.72 -9.39 -7.23
C GLU A 75 -6.79 -8.52 -6.35
N ALA A 76 -7.32 -7.88 -5.29
CA ALA A 76 -6.51 -7.18 -4.27
C ALA A 76 -5.81 -8.14 -3.28
N GLN A 77 -5.93 -9.46 -3.49
CA GLN A 77 -5.36 -10.51 -2.64
C GLN A 77 -4.03 -11.07 -3.17
N SER A 78 -3.36 -10.44 -4.15
CA SER A 78 -2.13 -11.00 -4.71
C SER A 78 -0.94 -10.80 -3.76
N ASP A 79 -0.23 -11.88 -3.45
CA ASP A 79 1.06 -11.86 -2.75
C ASP A 79 2.11 -10.99 -3.50
N ASP A 80 1.92 -10.73 -4.79
CA ASP A 80 2.78 -9.87 -5.62
C ASP A 80 2.85 -8.43 -5.10
N ASP A 81 1.74 -7.88 -4.59
CA ASP A 81 1.69 -6.50 -4.09
C ASP A 81 2.58 -6.35 -2.84
N LEU A 82 2.57 -7.36 -1.97
CA LEU A 82 3.42 -7.35 -0.78
C LEU A 82 4.88 -7.61 -1.11
N ALA A 83 5.16 -8.47 -2.10
CA ALA A 83 6.51 -8.65 -2.62
C ALA A 83 7.09 -7.33 -3.18
N GLU A 84 6.25 -6.46 -3.75
CA GLU A 84 6.65 -5.11 -4.17
C GLU A 84 6.83 -4.15 -2.97
N LEU A 85 5.92 -4.18 -1.99
CA LEU A 85 5.93 -3.25 -0.87
C LEU A 85 7.01 -3.55 0.19
N TRP A 86 7.29 -4.81 0.51
CA TRP A 86 8.17 -5.17 1.62
C TRP A 86 9.59 -4.59 1.48
N PRO A 87 10.27 -4.73 0.31
CA PRO A 87 11.59 -4.15 0.12
C PRO A 87 11.59 -2.61 0.15
N LEU A 88 10.47 -1.96 -0.20
CA LEU A 88 10.32 -0.50 -0.12
C LEU A 88 10.13 -0.06 1.34
N TYR A 89 9.28 -0.76 2.08
CA TYR A 89 9.10 -0.57 3.52
C TYR A 89 10.43 -0.68 4.26
N GLU A 90 11.19 -1.75 4.04
CA GLU A 90 12.48 -1.98 4.72
C GLU A 90 13.46 -0.84 4.45
N LYS A 91 13.55 -0.35 3.21
CA LYS A 91 14.42 0.80 2.86
C LYS A 91 14.02 2.09 3.55
N LEU A 92 12.73 2.31 3.76
CA LEU A 92 12.21 3.56 4.30
C LEU A 92 12.22 3.62 5.82
N VAL A 93 11.99 2.48 6.47
CA VAL A 93 11.83 2.37 7.93
C VAL A 93 13.11 1.90 8.63
N ALA A 94 14.08 1.27 7.95
CA ALA A 94 15.35 0.83 8.55
C ALA A 94 16.39 1.95 8.81
N LYS A 95 15.92 3.18 9.10
CA LYS A 95 16.80 4.30 9.47
C LYS A 95 17.47 4.10 10.83
#